data_AF-A0A6N2R3Y7-F1
#
_entry.id   AF-A0A6N2R3Y7-F1
#
_cell.length_a   1.000
_cell.length_b   1.000
_cell.length_c   1.000
_cell.angle_alpha   90.00
_cell.angle_beta   90.00
_cell.angle_gamma   90.00
#
_symmetry.space_group_name_H-M   'P 1'
#
loop_
_entity.id
_entity.type
_entity.pdbx_description
1 polymer ?
#
loop_
_entity_poly.entity_id
_entity_poly.type
_entity_poly.pdbx_seq_one_letter_code
_entity_poly.pdbx_strand_id
1 'polypeptide(L)' 'MAGVERSVLYYTTGRVTLEIHFPENRVVCQWCRFCRNEDSLKRWKCLLTDEYLVYPFQGRGNECPVEFPGGEESE' A
#
# COMPACT_ATOMS: atom_id res chain seq x y z
N MET A 1 20.30 6.75 -40.11
CA MET A 1 20.04 6.79 -38.67
C MET A 1 18.54 6.91 -38.46
N ALA A 2 17.84 5.81 -38.22
CA ALA A 2 16.39 5.83 -37.98
C ALA A 2 16.07 5.04 -36.71
N GLY A 3 16.25 5.69 -35.55
CA GLY A 3 15.79 5.18 -34.26
C GLY A 3 14.60 6.01 -33.82
N VAL A 4 13.41 5.74 -34.34
CA VAL A 4 12.19 6.21 -33.69
C VAL A 4 11.97 5.27 -32.52
N GLU A 5 12.45 5.71 -31.37
CA GLU A 5 12.22 5.09 -30.07
C GLU A 5 10.71 4.97 -29.86
N ARG A 6 10.25 3.78 -29.46
CA ARG A 6 8.83 3.46 -29.31
C ARG A 6 8.25 4.20 -28.09
N SER A 7 7.87 5.47 -28.30
CA SER A 7 7.21 6.28 -27.29
C SER A 7 5.82 5.74 -26.97
N VAL A 8 5.47 5.73 -25.68
CA VAL A 8 4.13 5.35 -25.22
C VAL A 8 3.15 6.46 -25.58
N LEU A 9 2.10 6.14 -26.34
CA LEU A 9 1.15 7.12 -26.87
C LEU A 9 -0.02 7.40 -25.93
N TYR A 10 -0.46 6.40 -25.16
CA TYR A 10 -1.53 6.53 -24.18
C TYR A 10 -1.47 5.37 -23.18
N TYR A 11 -2.13 5.57 -22.04
CA TYR A 11 -2.36 4.54 -21.03
C TYR A 11 -3.86 4.30 -20.89
N THR A 12 -4.25 3.03 -20.74
CA THR A 12 -5.61 2.68 -20.33
C THR A 12 -5.64 2.55 -18.82
N THR A 13 -6.51 3.31 -18.16
CA THR A 13 -6.64 3.29 -16.71
C THR A 13 -7.78 2.37 -16.28
N GLY A 14 -7.46 1.36 -15.46
CA GLY A 14 -8.44 0.57 -14.72
C GLY A 14 -8.45 0.98 -13.24
N ARG A 15 -9.59 0.84 -12.58
CA ARG A 15 -9.71 1.01 -11.13
C ARG A 15 -10.21 -0.30 -10.52
N VAL A 16 -9.68 -0.62 -9.34
CA VAL A 16 -10.10 -1.80 -8.56
C VAL A 16 -10.44 -1.35 -7.15
N THR A 17 -11.54 -1.87 -6.62
CA THR A 17 -11.93 -1.71 -5.21
C THR A 17 -11.68 -3.05 -4.53
N LEU A 18 -10.96 -3.02 -3.40
CA LEU A 18 -10.59 -4.23 -2.66
C LEU A 18 -10.92 -4.03 -1.19
N GLU A 19 -11.60 -5.02 -0.61
CA GLU A 19 -11.81 -5.09 0.83
C GLU A 19 -10.58 -5.70 1.51
N ILE A 20 -10.20 -5.12 2.65
CA ILE A 20 -9.08 -5.60 3.47
C ILE A 20 -9.60 -5.82 4.88
N HIS A 21 -9.51 -7.07 5.34
CA HIS A 21 -9.96 -7.43 6.68
C HIS A 21 -8.79 -7.34 7.67
N PHE A 22 -9.05 -6.69 8.80
CA PHE A 22 -8.11 -6.59 9.91
C PHE A 22 -8.68 -7.35 11.11
N PRO A 23 -7.87 -8.16 11.81
CA PRO A 23 -8.34 -8.90 12.98
C PRO A 23 -8.55 -7.96 14.16
N GLU A 24 -9.62 -8.14 14.94
CA GLU A 24 -9.84 -7.48 16.25
C GLU A 24 -9.63 -5.95 16.24
N ASN A 25 -10.06 -5.26 15.18
CA ASN A 25 -9.82 -3.82 14.99
C ASN A 25 -8.34 -3.40 15.01
N ARG A 26 -7.40 -4.33 14.81
CA ARG A 26 -5.96 -4.07 14.73
C ARG A 26 -5.60 -3.54 13.35
N VAL A 27 -5.92 -2.27 13.11
CA VAL A 27 -5.71 -1.59 11.82
C VAL A 27 -4.26 -1.12 11.66
N VAL A 28 -3.32 -2.07 11.64
CA VAL A 28 -1.89 -1.81 11.40
C VAL A 28 -1.39 -2.56 10.18
N CYS A 29 -0.33 -2.03 9.55
CA CYS A 29 0.20 -2.56 8.29
C CYS A 29 0.58 -4.05 8.38
N GLN A 30 1.08 -4.54 9.50
CA GLN A 30 1.43 -5.96 9.68
C GLN A 30 0.29 -6.91 9.30
N TRP A 31 -0.97 -6.53 9.56
CA TRP A 31 -2.14 -7.36 9.25
C TRP A 31 -2.70 -7.11 7.84
N CYS A 32 -2.18 -6.11 7.13
CA CYS A 32 -2.56 -5.85 5.76
C CYS A 32 -1.89 -6.86 4.83
N ARG A 33 -2.68 -7.47 3.93
CA ARG A 33 -2.18 -8.41 2.91
C ARG A 33 -1.12 -7.85 1.97
N PHE A 34 -0.97 -6.52 1.91
CA PHE A 34 0.00 -5.83 1.06
C PHE A 34 1.30 -5.48 1.78
N CYS A 35 1.38 -5.69 3.10
CA CYS A 35 2.61 -5.48 3.84
C CYS A 35 3.52 -6.69 3.66
N ARG A 36 4.72 -6.47 3.12
CA ARG A 36 5.71 -7.51 2.89
C ARG A 36 7.01 -7.16 3.59
N ASN A 37 7.63 -8.16 4.20
CA ASN A 37 9.01 -8.06 4.64
C ASN A 37 9.93 -8.40 3.46
N GLU A 38 10.87 -7.51 3.16
CA GLU A 38 12.01 -7.81 2.30
C GLU A 38 13.13 -8.34 3.18
N ASP A 39 13.15 -9.67 3.37
CA ASP A 39 14.05 -10.40 4.28
C ASP A 39 15.53 -10.03 4.09
N SER A 40 15.94 -9.70 2.87
CA SER A 40 17.33 -9.34 2.53
C SER A 40 17.78 -8.01 3.16
N LEU A 41 16.86 -7.10 3.47
CA LEU A 41 17.17 -5.77 4.00
C LEU A 41 16.52 -5.48 5.36
N LYS A 42 15.77 -6.44 5.92
CA LYS A 42 14.95 -6.26 7.14
C LYS A 42 14.02 -5.05 7.07
N ARG A 43 13.55 -4.72 5.87
CA ARG A 43 12.65 -3.58 5.61
C ARG A 43 11.27 -4.09 5.30
N TRP A 44 10.27 -3.34 5.73
CA TRP A 44 8.89 -3.59 5.38
C TRP A 44 8.47 -2.65 4.28
N LYS A 45 7.65 -3.15 3.35
CA LYS A 45 7.19 -2.40 2.19
C LYS A 45 5.72 -2.66 1.95
N CYS A 46 4.98 -1.61 1.59
CA CYS A 46 3.62 -1.72 1.09
C CYS A 46 3.66 -2.03 -0.42
N LEU A 47 3.14 -3.18 -0.84
CA LEU A 47 3.11 -3.56 -2.26
C LEU A 47 2.06 -2.78 -3.08
N LEU A 48 1.16 -2.06 -2.43
CA LEU A 48 0.14 -1.25 -3.11
C LEU A 48 0.66 0.14 -3.48
N THR A 49 1.42 0.77 -2.59
CA THR A 49 1.91 2.16 -2.72
C THR A 49 3.40 2.23 -2.99
N ASP A 50 4.12 1.12 -2.86
CA ASP A 50 5.58 1.03 -2.88
C ASP A 50 6.29 1.76 -1.72
N GLU A 51 5.53 2.23 -0.72
CA GLU A 51 6.04 2.93 0.46
C GLU A 51 6.85 1.98 1.38
N TYR A 52 8.01 2.45 1.86
CA TYR A 52 8.75 1.77 2.92
C TYR A 52 8.14 2.05 4.29
N LEU A 53 7.78 0.99 5.00
CA LEU A 53 7.10 1.05 6.29
C LEU A 53 8.13 0.98 7.42
N VAL A 54 8.31 2.09 8.14
CA VAL A 54 9.24 2.17 9.28
C VAL A 54 8.68 1.43 10.50
N TYR A 55 7.37 1.58 10.77
CA TYR A 55 6.70 1.03 11.96
C TYR A 55 5.43 0.21 11.60
N PRO A 56 5.56 -0.91 10.86
CA PRO A 56 4.41 -1.68 10.37
C PRO A 56 3.57 -2.34 11.46
N PHE A 57 4.11 -2.49 12.67
CA PHE A 57 3.44 -3.08 13.83
C PHE A 57 2.68 -2.04 14.68
N GLN A 58 2.97 -0.75 14.52
CA GLN A 58 2.41 0.32 15.36
C GLN A 58 1.37 1.15 14.62
N GLY A 59 1.46 1.22 13.30
CA GLY A 59 0.56 2.06 12.53
C GLY A 59 0.47 1.64 11.07
N ARG A 60 0.05 2.60 10.27
CA ARG A 60 -0.12 2.48 8.82
C ARG A 60 0.92 3.34 8.10
N GLY A 61 1.22 2.96 6.86
CA GLY A 61 1.96 3.83 5.95
C GLY A 61 1.21 5.13 5.71
N ASN A 62 1.94 6.21 5.45
CA ASN A 62 1.38 7.56 5.27
C ASN A 62 0.56 7.64 3.97
N GLU A 63 0.91 6.82 2.98
CA GLU A 63 0.24 6.80 1.67
C GLU A 63 -0.85 5.72 1.59
N CYS A 64 -1.17 5.07 2.71
CA CYS A 64 -2.11 3.95 2.72
C CYS A 64 -3.54 4.41 2.35
N PRO A 65 -4.10 3.97 1.21
CA PRO A 65 -5.37 4.49 0.69
C PRO A 65 -6.61 3.86 1.33
N VAL A 66 -6.45 3.03 2.36
CA VAL A 66 -7.56 2.30 2.97
C VAL A 66 -8.40 3.24 3.83
N GLU A 67 -9.66 3.43 3.45
CA GLU A 67 -10.64 4.21 4.19
C GLU A 67 -11.45 3.30 5.12
N PHE A 68 -11.72 3.76 6.35
CA PHE A 68 -12.50 3.03 7.34
C PHE A 68 -13.75 3.84 7.67
N PRO A 69 -14.94 3.43 7.17
CA PRO A 69 -16.19 4.09 7.48
C PRO A 69 -16.61 3.72 8.91
N GLY A 70 -16.14 4.50 9.89
CA GLY A 70 -16.38 4.24 11.31
C GLY A 70 -15.34 4.92 12.19
N GLY A 71 -15.16 6.23 11.99
CA GLY A 71 -14.42 7.05 12.95
C GLY A 71 -15.32 7.37 14.13
N GLU A 72 -15.02 6.78 15.28
CA GLU A 72 -15.37 7.37 16.57
C GLU A 72 -14.06 7.80 17.23
N GLU A 73 -14.05 9.05 17.67
CA GLU A 73 -12.94 9.83 18.16
C GLU A 73 -12.26 9.19 19.39
N SER A 74 -10.99 9.51 19.64
CA SER A 74 -10.41 9.37 20.97
C SER A 74 -9.52 10.59 21.24
N GLU A 75 -9.88 11.26 22.33
CA GLU A 75 -9.43 12.54 22.89
C GLU A 75 -7.91 12.74 23.00
#